data_AF-A0A6J1X6J7-F1
#
_entry.id   AF-A0A6J1X6J7-F1
#
_cell.length_a   1.000
_cell.length_b   1.000
_cell.length_c   1.000
_cell.angle_alpha   90.00
_cell.angle_beta   90.00
_cell.angle_gamma   90.00
#
_symmetry.space_group_name_H-M   'P 1'
#
loop_
_entity.id
_entity.type
_entity.pdbx_description
1 polymer ?
#
loop_
_entity_poly.entity_id
_entity_poly.type
_entity_poly.pdbx_seq_one_letter_code
_entity_poly.pdbx_strand_id
1 'polypeptide(L)'
;MTNNVPESDCTFLPKEVMTPNKDFPGISKTVFTHICNLHSFLNDWARFRDKGIKLCRGISALKLHECTDYYYPHQLKPLTEGLLEALDELKNILEGIEILNNQLKALAKLQITGQPVIFTWSASVISDSVEKMFLSLQKEYRLKQIITENIAHCRDEKLIDVYISSWELEPYFESNPYLFAEVGLN
;
A
#
# COMPACT_ATOMS: atom_id res chain seq x y z
N MET A 1 -45.90 23.51 57.60
CA MET A 1 -44.70 22.72 57.28
C MET A 1 -45.01 21.86 56.08
N THR A 2 -44.27 22.16 55.02
CA THR A 2 -44.18 21.55 53.70
C THR A 2 -43.91 20.06 53.73
N ASN A 3 -44.46 19.31 52.77
CA ASN A 3 -43.69 18.44 51.88
C ASN A 3 -44.58 17.97 50.72
N ASN A 4 -44.61 18.80 49.66
CA ASN A 4 -44.93 18.34 48.32
C ASN A 4 -43.82 17.37 47.89
N VAL A 5 -44.18 16.12 47.62
CA VAL A 5 -43.35 15.22 46.83
C VAL A 5 -43.61 15.60 45.37
N PRO A 6 -42.63 16.10 44.59
CA PRO A 6 -42.80 16.15 43.16
C PRO A 6 -42.63 14.72 42.64
N GLU A 7 -43.68 14.23 41.98
CA GLU A 7 -43.63 13.07 41.10
C GLU A 7 -42.42 13.22 40.19
N SER A 8 -41.55 12.22 40.20
CA SER A 8 -40.47 12.09 39.23
C SER A 8 -41.10 11.76 37.88
N ASP A 9 -41.57 12.79 37.19
CA ASP A 9 -41.81 12.74 35.76
C ASP A 9 -40.45 12.51 35.09
N CYS A 10 -40.11 11.23 34.88
CA CYS A 10 -39.11 10.85 33.90
C CYS A 10 -39.63 11.25 32.52
N THR A 11 -39.54 12.53 32.20
CA THR A 11 -39.69 13.03 30.85
C THR A 11 -38.58 12.38 30.04
N PHE A 12 -38.92 11.31 29.32
CA PHE A 12 -38.17 10.86 28.16
C PHE A 12 -38.24 12.01 27.16
N LEU A 13 -37.38 13.01 27.34
CA LEU A 13 -36.99 13.89 26.27
C LEU A 13 -36.29 12.99 25.26
N PRO A 14 -36.82 12.83 24.04
CA PRO A 14 -36.02 12.29 22.97
C PRO A 14 -34.78 13.17 22.94
N LYS A 15 -33.60 12.61 23.29
CA LYS A 15 -32.37 13.25 22.87
C LYS A 15 -32.52 13.34 21.37
N GLU A 16 -32.71 14.55 20.86
CA GLU A 16 -32.70 14.80 19.43
C GLU A 16 -31.49 14.06 18.89
N VAL A 17 -31.75 13.05 18.07
CA VAL A 17 -30.72 12.40 17.29
C VAL A 17 -30.24 13.51 16.38
N MET A 18 -29.19 14.21 16.82
CA MET A 18 -28.54 15.25 16.06
C MET A 18 -28.18 14.61 14.72
N THR A 19 -28.93 14.98 13.68
CA THR A 19 -28.68 14.51 12.32
C THR A 19 -27.22 14.82 11.98
N PRO A 20 -26.44 13.84 11.49
CA PRO A 20 -25.01 14.00 11.26
C PRO A 20 -24.82 14.82 9.99
N ASN A 21 -24.97 16.14 10.08
CA ASN A 21 -24.69 17.02 8.96
C ASN A 21 -24.39 18.43 9.46
N LYS A 22 -23.10 18.67 9.70
CA LYS A 22 -22.37 19.90 9.38
C LYS A 22 -20.88 19.53 9.43
N ASP A 23 -20.23 19.60 8.28
CA ASP A 23 -18.78 19.43 8.01
C ASP A 23 -18.14 18.03 7.89
N PHE A 24 -18.85 16.94 8.24
CA PHE A 24 -18.35 15.56 8.06
C PHE A 24 -18.26 14.97 6.62
N PRO A 25 -19.06 15.39 5.61
CA PRO A 25 -19.05 14.72 4.30
C PRO A 25 -17.75 14.90 3.52
N GLY A 26 -17.11 16.07 3.66
CA GLY A 26 -15.93 16.43 2.86
C GLY A 26 -14.71 15.58 3.20
N ILE A 27 -14.36 15.50 4.48
CA ILE A 27 -13.22 14.69 4.93
C ILE A 27 -13.47 13.21 4.64
N SER A 28 -14.64 12.69 4.99
CA SER A 28 -15.01 11.29 4.76
C SER A 28 -14.90 10.89 3.28
N LYS A 29 -15.41 11.75 2.37
CA LYS A 29 -15.30 11.54 0.92
C LYS A 29 -13.85 11.61 0.42
N THR A 30 -13.07 12.54 0.95
CA THR A 30 -11.65 12.67 0.59
C THR A 30 -10.84 11.46 1.05
N VAL A 31 -11.02 11.02 2.30
CA VAL A 31 -10.38 9.80 2.83
C VAL A 31 -10.79 8.58 2.02
N PHE A 32 -12.07 8.46 1.64
CA PHE A 32 -12.55 7.36 0.81
C PHE A 32 -11.87 7.34 -0.56
N THR A 33 -11.79 8.50 -1.21
CA THR A 33 -11.06 8.67 -2.47
C THR A 33 -9.59 8.24 -2.33
N HIS A 34 -8.93 8.62 -1.23
CA HIS A 34 -7.57 8.19 -0.96
C HIS A 34 -7.45 6.67 -0.78
N ILE A 35 -8.39 6.01 -0.11
CA ILE A 35 -8.36 4.54 0.01
C ILE A 35 -8.54 3.87 -1.35
N CYS A 36 -9.47 4.36 -2.19
CA CYS A 36 -9.63 3.86 -3.55
C CYS A 36 -8.35 4.03 -4.38
N ASN A 37 -7.70 5.19 -4.29
CA ASN A 37 -6.45 5.45 -5.00
C ASN A 37 -5.32 4.55 -4.48
N LEU A 38 -5.22 4.34 -3.16
CA LEU A 38 -4.27 3.41 -2.57
C LEU A 38 -4.48 1.98 -3.09
N HIS A 39 -5.73 1.52 -3.15
CA HIS A 39 -6.05 0.21 -3.69
C HIS A 39 -5.59 0.07 -5.16
N SER A 40 -5.86 1.07 -5.99
CA SER A 40 -5.37 1.11 -7.37
C SER A 40 -3.84 1.05 -7.45
N PHE A 41 -3.13 1.83 -6.61
CA PHE A 41 -1.67 1.78 -6.54
C PHE A 41 -1.14 0.41 -6.13
N LEU A 42 -1.78 -0.27 -5.17
CA LEU A 42 -1.39 -1.62 -4.74
C LEU A 42 -1.61 -2.67 -5.84
N ASN A 43 -2.68 -2.53 -6.63
CA ASN A 43 -2.94 -3.39 -7.78
C ASN A 43 -1.91 -3.17 -8.89
N ASP A 44 -1.59 -1.92 -9.19
CA ASP A 44 -0.52 -1.57 -10.15
C ASP A 44 0.84 -2.09 -9.65
N TRP A 45 1.13 -1.96 -8.35
CA TRP A 45 2.33 -2.50 -7.73
C TRP A 45 2.45 -4.00 -7.95
N ALA A 46 1.38 -4.76 -7.67
CA ALA A 46 1.34 -6.20 -7.90
C ALA A 46 1.58 -6.55 -9.37
N ARG A 47 0.96 -5.82 -10.31
CA ARG A 47 1.16 -6.02 -11.75
C ARG A 47 2.62 -5.85 -12.16
N PHE A 48 3.30 -4.80 -11.70
CA PHE A 48 4.70 -4.55 -12.05
C PHE A 48 5.67 -5.48 -11.31
N ARG A 49 5.34 -5.89 -10.08
CA ARG A 49 6.06 -6.97 -9.38
C ARG A 49 6.03 -8.26 -10.20
N ASP A 50 4.86 -8.67 -10.69
CA ASP A 50 4.70 -9.87 -11.53
C ASP A 50 5.44 -9.75 -12.87
N LYS A 51 5.43 -8.56 -13.49
CA LYS A 51 6.27 -8.28 -14.67
C LYS A 51 7.75 -8.52 -14.33
N GLY A 52 8.23 -7.97 -13.21
CA GLY A 52 9.58 -8.16 -12.72
C GLY A 52 9.94 -9.63 -12.45
N ILE A 53 9.03 -10.42 -11.86
CA ILE A 53 9.25 -11.86 -11.61
C ILE A 53 9.51 -12.59 -12.92
N LYS A 54 8.69 -12.35 -13.95
CA LYS A 54 8.85 -12.96 -15.27
C LYS A 54 10.19 -12.60 -15.91
N LEU A 55 10.61 -11.34 -15.77
CA LEU A 55 11.89 -10.84 -16.30
C LEU A 55 13.08 -11.46 -15.57
N CYS A 56 13.07 -11.49 -14.23
CA CYS A 56 14.10 -12.13 -13.41
C CYS A 56 14.25 -13.61 -13.74
N ARG A 57 13.14 -14.33 -13.91
CA ARG A 57 13.16 -15.75 -14.33
C ARG A 57 13.74 -15.92 -15.73
N GLY A 58 13.40 -15.05 -16.67
CA GLY A 58 13.99 -15.04 -18.02
C GLY A 58 15.50 -14.78 -17.99
N ILE A 59 15.94 -13.79 -17.21
CA ILE A 59 17.36 -13.48 -17.01
C ILE A 59 18.11 -14.69 -16.47
N SER A 60 17.55 -15.34 -15.45
CA SER A 60 18.14 -16.53 -14.85
C SER A 60 18.25 -17.68 -15.83
N ALA A 61 17.18 -18.01 -16.54
CA ALA A 61 17.18 -19.10 -17.52
C ALA A 61 18.28 -18.93 -18.57
N LEU A 62 18.45 -17.71 -19.11
CA LEU A 62 19.53 -17.42 -20.06
C LEU A 62 20.91 -17.52 -19.40
N LYS A 63 21.06 -17.00 -18.18
CA LYS A 63 22.35 -16.99 -17.47
C LYS A 63 22.82 -18.37 -17.04
N LEU A 64 21.91 -19.25 -16.63
CA LEU A 64 22.22 -20.59 -16.15
C LEU A 64 22.42 -21.60 -17.29
N HIS A 65 21.80 -21.38 -18.46
CA HIS A 65 21.76 -22.40 -19.51
C HIS A 65 22.38 -21.99 -20.84
N GLU A 66 22.50 -20.69 -21.12
CA GLU A 66 22.94 -20.19 -22.43
C GLU A 66 24.19 -19.30 -22.36
N CYS A 67 24.44 -18.63 -21.24
CA CYS A 67 25.66 -17.83 -21.05
C CYS A 67 26.89 -18.73 -20.88
N THR A 68 27.97 -18.36 -21.56
CA THR A 68 29.31 -18.91 -21.32
C THR A 68 30.32 -17.77 -21.16
N ASP A 69 31.55 -18.07 -20.76
CA ASP A 69 32.57 -17.02 -20.58
C ASP A 69 32.82 -16.16 -21.82
N TYR A 70 32.53 -16.69 -23.02
CA TYR A 70 32.77 -16.03 -24.31
C TYR A 70 31.48 -15.63 -25.04
N TYR A 71 30.31 -15.86 -24.46
CA TYR A 71 29.04 -15.61 -25.13
C TYR A 71 27.94 -15.14 -24.18
N TYR A 72 27.31 -14.03 -24.56
CA TYR A 72 26.12 -13.50 -23.91
C TYR A 72 24.95 -13.49 -24.91
N PRO A 73 23.81 -14.12 -24.58
CA PRO A 73 22.62 -14.09 -25.42
C PRO A 73 22.13 -12.66 -25.63
N HIS A 74 21.78 -12.31 -26.87
CA HIS A 74 21.28 -10.98 -27.22
C HIS A 74 19.97 -10.64 -26.50
N GLN A 75 19.21 -11.64 -26.09
CA GLN A 75 17.97 -11.53 -25.34
C GLN A 75 18.16 -11.04 -23.90
N LEU A 76 19.38 -11.12 -23.35
CA LEU A 76 19.64 -10.66 -21.98
C LEU A 76 19.42 -9.15 -21.84
N LYS A 77 19.86 -8.37 -22.85
CA LYS A 77 19.72 -6.91 -22.85
C LYS A 77 18.26 -6.45 -22.73
N PRO A 78 17.32 -6.84 -23.61
CA PRO A 78 15.93 -6.42 -23.50
C PRO A 78 15.25 -6.90 -22.20
N LEU A 79 15.68 -8.04 -21.64
CA LEU A 79 15.17 -8.48 -20.34
C LEU A 79 15.66 -7.59 -19.20
N THR A 80 16.94 -7.19 -19.19
CA THR A 80 17.48 -6.28 -18.19
C THR A 80 16.91 -4.86 -18.32
N GLU A 81 16.71 -4.37 -19.55
CA GLU A 81 16.04 -3.08 -19.81
C GLU A 81 14.59 -3.13 -19.33
N GLY A 82 13.85 -4.20 -19.64
CA GLY A 82 12.49 -4.39 -19.15
C GLY A 82 12.39 -4.50 -17.62
N LEU A 83 13.43 -5.02 -16.96
CA LEU A 83 13.49 -5.09 -15.49
C LEU A 83 13.72 -3.71 -14.88
N LEU A 84 14.57 -2.90 -15.49
CA LEU A 84 14.77 -1.51 -15.10
C LEU A 84 13.48 -0.70 -15.26
N GLU A 85 12.77 -0.84 -16.39
CA GLU A 85 11.46 -0.21 -16.58
C GLU A 85 10.46 -0.64 -15.50
N ALA A 86 10.41 -1.93 -15.16
CA ALA A 86 9.51 -2.41 -14.10
C ALA A 86 9.86 -1.79 -12.74
N LEU A 87 11.15 -1.61 -12.44
CA LEU A 87 11.61 -0.95 -11.23
C LEU A 87 11.23 0.54 -11.22
N ASP A 88 11.40 1.26 -12.32
CA ASP A 88 11.03 2.67 -12.45
C ASP A 88 9.53 2.87 -12.23
N GLU A 89 8.69 1.97 -12.76
CA GLU A 89 7.25 2.02 -12.52
C GLU A 89 6.88 1.75 -11.06
N LEU A 90 7.56 0.81 -10.38
CA LEU A 90 7.39 0.61 -8.94
C LEU A 90 7.77 1.88 -8.16
N LYS A 91 8.83 2.59 -8.57
CA LYS A 91 9.23 3.85 -7.96
C LYS A 91 8.14 4.92 -8.10
N ASN A 92 7.60 5.09 -9.31
CA ASN A 92 6.53 6.06 -9.58
C ASN A 92 5.30 5.78 -8.72
N ILE A 93 4.94 4.52 -8.55
CA ILE A 93 3.83 4.10 -7.67
C ILE A 93 4.15 4.44 -6.21
N LEU A 94 5.37 4.15 -5.74
CA LEU A 94 5.79 4.43 -4.37
C LEU A 94 5.73 5.93 -4.06
N GLU A 95 6.17 6.78 -4.98
CA GLU A 95 6.08 8.23 -4.87
C GLU A 95 4.60 8.69 -4.81
N GLY A 96 3.72 8.08 -5.60
CA GLY A 96 2.28 8.31 -5.53
C GLY A 96 1.67 7.95 -4.17
N ILE A 97 2.06 6.80 -3.61
CA ILE A 97 1.63 6.37 -2.27
C ILE A 97 2.20 7.31 -1.19
N GLU A 98 3.43 7.81 -1.35
CA GLU A 98 4.02 8.77 -0.40
C GLU A 98 3.21 10.06 -0.32
N ILE A 99 2.85 10.63 -1.47
CA ILE A 99 2.01 11.84 -1.55
C ILE A 99 0.68 11.60 -0.83
N LEU A 100 0.04 10.46 -1.13
CA LEU A 100 -1.23 10.05 -0.53
C LEU A 100 -1.12 9.87 0.99
N ASN A 101 -0.06 9.21 1.45
CA ASN A 101 0.23 9.02 2.88
C ASN A 101 0.39 10.37 3.60
N ASN A 102 1.11 11.32 3.01
CA ASN A 102 1.29 12.66 3.57
C ASN A 102 -0.04 13.44 3.65
N GLN A 103 -0.91 13.29 2.65
CA GLN A 103 -2.26 13.88 2.66
C GLN A 103 -3.13 13.26 3.76
N LEU A 104 -3.12 11.94 3.94
CA LEU A 104 -3.85 11.26 5.01
C LEU A 104 -3.34 11.67 6.40
N LYS A 105 -2.03 11.81 6.58
CA LYS A 105 -1.45 12.34 7.83
C LYS A 105 -1.92 13.75 8.13
N ALA A 106 -2.02 14.61 7.11
CA ALA A 106 -2.55 15.96 7.29
C ALA A 106 -4.04 15.93 7.67
N LEU A 107 -4.85 15.09 7.01
CA LEU A 107 -6.27 14.92 7.33
C LEU A 107 -6.48 14.39 8.76
N ALA A 108 -5.68 13.42 9.20
CA ALA A 108 -5.71 12.90 10.56
C ALA A 108 -5.40 13.98 11.62
N LYS A 109 -4.52 14.93 11.31
CA LYS A 109 -4.23 16.07 12.21
C LYS A 109 -5.34 17.12 12.22
N LEU A 110 -6.02 17.32 11.09
CA LEU A 110 -7.15 18.26 10.97
C LEU A 110 -8.40 17.71 11.66
N GLN A 111 -8.61 16.40 11.62
CA GLN A 111 -9.72 15.75 12.30
C GLN A 111 -9.34 15.41 13.75
N ILE A 112 -9.46 16.40 14.63
CA ILE A 112 -9.12 16.29 16.05
C ILE A 112 -10.03 15.29 16.79
N THR A 113 -11.24 15.05 16.25
CA THR A 113 -12.16 14.08 16.82
C THR A 113 -11.74 12.66 16.41
N GLY A 114 -11.55 11.76 17.38
CA GLY A 114 -11.32 10.33 17.13
C GLY A 114 -12.56 9.59 16.58
N GLN A 115 -13.51 10.32 16.01
CA GLN A 115 -14.74 9.76 15.46
C GLN A 115 -14.45 9.07 14.12
N PRO A 116 -15.16 7.98 13.80
CA PRO A 116 -15.02 7.33 12.50
C PRO A 116 -15.33 8.28 11.34
N VAL A 117 -14.51 8.21 10.30
CA VAL A 117 -14.74 8.88 9.00
C VAL A 117 -15.17 7.92 7.92
N ILE A 118 -14.81 6.65 8.06
CA ILE A 118 -15.19 5.59 7.14
C ILE A 118 -15.57 4.40 7.99
N PHE A 119 -16.85 4.03 7.96
CA PHE A 119 -17.42 2.94 8.75
C PHE A 119 -16.96 2.98 10.21
N THR A 120 -16.08 2.07 10.63
CA THR A 120 -15.57 1.98 12.00
C THR A 120 -14.19 2.64 12.21
N TRP A 121 -13.59 3.20 11.16
CA TRP A 121 -12.22 3.70 11.16
C TRP A 121 -12.16 5.22 11.26
N SER A 122 -11.37 5.72 12.21
CA SER A 122 -10.98 7.13 12.29
C SER A 122 -9.88 7.47 11.28
N ALA A 123 -9.72 8.75 10.95
CA ALA A 123 -8.65 9.19 10.04
C ALA A 123 -7.25 8.86 10.58
N SER A 124 -7.06 8.86 11.91
CA SER A 124 -5.79 8.46 12.54
C SER A 124 -5.45 7.00 12.29
N VAL A 125 -6.40 6.09 12.52
CA VAL A 125 -6.17 4.64 12.32
C VAL A 125 -5.92 4.31 10.85
N ILE A 126 -6.63 5.00 9.94
CA ILE A 126 -6.40 4.88 8.49
C ILE A 126 -4.99 5.37 8.14
N SER A 127 -4.62 6.58 8.58
CA SER A 127 -3.30 7.16 8.35
C SER A 127 -2.18 6.24 8.83
N ASP A 128 -2.29 5.71 10.05
CA ASP A 128 -1.28 4.82 10.63
C ASP A 128 -1.16 3.51 9.84
N SER A 129 -2.29 2.99 9.35
CA SER A 129 -2.30 1.76 8.55
C SER A 129 -1.67 1.97 7.17
N VAL A 130 -1.99 3.08 6.51
CA VAL A 130 -1.38 3.44 5.22
C VAL A 130 0.11 3.73 5.37
N GLU A 131 0.53 4.36 6.46
CA GLU A 131 1.95 4.58 6.76
C GLU A 131 2.72 3.26 6.88
N LYS A 132 2.17 2.27 7.60
CA LYS A 132 2.79 0.95 7.72
C LYS A 132 2.92 0.26 6.36
N MET A 133 1.89 0.35 5.51
CA MET A 133 1.94 -0.20 4.14
C MET A 133 3.04 0.50 3.32
N PHE A 134 3.06 1.83 3.32
CA PHE A 134 4.07 2.62 2.63
C PHE A 134 5.50 2.25 3.05
N LEU A 135 5.77 2.17 4.34
CA LEU A 135 7.10 1.81 4.86
C LEU A 135 7.51 0.38 4.47
N SER A 136 6.55 -0.54 4.37
CA SER A 136 6.80 -1.91 3.91
C SER A 136 7.15 -1.95 2.42
N LEU A 137 6.37 -1.26 1.58
CA LEU A 137 6.63 -1.12 0.15
C LEU A 137 7.97 -0.42 -0.14
N GLN A 138 8.35 0.57 0.66
CA GLN A 138 9.65 1.23 0.53
C GLN A 138 10.82 0.27 0.79
N LYS A 139 10.69 -0.65 1.76
CA LYS A 139 11.71 -1.69 2.02
C LYS A 139 11.77 -2.70 0.87
N GLU A 140 10.62 -3.13 0.38
CA GLU A 140 10.53 -4.02 -0.79
C GLU A 140 11.18 -3.39 -2.02
N TYR A 141 10.86 -2.11 -2.30
CA TYR A 141 11.46 -1.35 -3.41
C TYR A 141 12.98 -1.35 -3.33
N ARG A 142 13.53 -1.05 -2.15
CA ARG A 142 14.98 -0.99 -1.96
C ARG A 142 15.65 -2.34 -2.22
N LEU A 143 15.03 -3.44 -1.80
CA LEU A 143 15.52 -4.78 -2.12
C LEU A 143 15.50 -5.03 -3.63
N LYS A 144 14.40 -4.68 -4.31
CA LYS A 144 14.24 -4.81 -5.76
C LYS A 144 15.27 -3.98 -6.52
N GLN A 145 15.54 -2.76 -6.08
CA GLN A 145 16.60 -1.92 -6.65
C GLN A 145 17.97 -2.59 -6.59
N ILE A 146 18.35 -3.11 -5.42
CA ILE A 146 19.63 -3.82 -5.24
C ILE A 146 19.69 -5.03 -6.19
N ILE A 147 18.61 -5.80 -6.30
CA ILE A 147 18.56 -6.95 -7.20
C ILE A 147 18.76 -6.52 -8.65
N THR A 148 18.02 -5.51 -9.15
CA THR A 148 18.13 -5.03 -10.53
C THR A 148 19.54 -4.57 -10.87
N GLU A 149 20.20 -3.85 -9.96
CA GLU A 149 21.57 -3.37 -10.14
C GLU A 149 22.60 -4.53 -10.23
N ASN A 150 22.37 -5.63 -9.50
CA ASN A 150 23.37 -6.70 -9.36
C ASN A 150 23.11 -7.92 -10.26
N ILE A 151 21.85 -8.24 -10.57
CA ILE A 151 21.49 -9.46 -11.30
C ILE A 151 22.10 -9.50 -12.70
N ALA A 152 22.27 -8.34 -13.35
CA ALA A 152 22.90 -8.24 -14.68
C ALA A 152 24.39 -8.61 -14.66
N HIS A 153 25.10 -8.35 -13.55
CA HIS A 153 26.55 -8.59 -13.43
C HIS A 153 26.89 -9.93 -12.76
N CYS A 154 25.92 -10.56 -12.08
CA CYS A 154 26.13 -11.82 -11.39
C CYS A 154 26.35 -13.01 -12.37
N ARG A 155 27.30 -13.90 -12.03
CA ARG A 155 27.54 -15.20 -12.70
C ARG A 155 27.45 -16.40 -11.77
N ASP A 156 27.37 -16.16 -10.45
CA ASP A 156 27.23 -17.24 -9.47
C ASP A 156 25.78 -17.72 -9.48
N GLU A 157 25.58 -18.99 -9.83
CA GLU A 157 24.25 -19.60 -9.96
C GLU A 157 23.43 -19.51 -8.68
N LYS A 158 24.06 -19.76 -7.52
CA LYS A 158 23.37 -19.72 -6.22
C LYS A 158 22.94 -18.29 -5.89
N LEU A 159 23.78 -17.32 -6.21
CA LEU A 159 23.47 -15.91 -5.98
C LEU A 159 22.36 -15.42 -6.93
N ILE A 160 22.32 -15.89 -8.17
CA ILE A 160 21.22 -15.65 -9.11
C ILE A 160 19.90 -16.19 -8.53
N ASP A 161 19.89 -17.42 -8.01
CA ASP A 161 18.70 -18.02 -7.39
C ASP A 161 18.22 -17.23 -6.16
N VAL A 162 19.16 -16.75 -5.34
CA VAL A 162 18.84 -15.87 -4.20
C VAL A 162 18.19 -14.58 -4.68
N TYR A 163 18.72 -13.93 -5.72
CA TYR A 163 18.14 -12.70 -6.25
C TYR A 163 16.70 -12.89 -6.77
N ILE A 164 16.43 -13.99 -7.47
CA ILE A 164 15.08 -14.30 -7.96
C ILE A 164 14.13 -14.53 -6.79
N SER A 165 14.54 -15.37 -5.84
CA SER A 165 13.72 -15.70 -4.67
C SER A 165 13.44 -14.43 -3.83
N SER A 166 14.43 -13.55 -3.70
CA SER A 166 14.27 -12.25 -3.04
C SER A 166 13.38 -11.28 -3.82
N TRP A 167 13.36 -11.32 -5.16
CA TRP A 167 12.45 -10.50 -5.97
C TRP A 167 10.99 -10.93 -5.78
N GLU A 168 10.75 -12.24 -5.72
CA GLU A 168 9.44 -12.87 -5.51
C GLU A 168 8.87 -12.65 -4.11
N LEU A 169 9.70 -12.25 -3.14
CA LEU A 169 9.27 -12.00 -1.78
C LEU A 169 8.24 -10.87 -1.73
N GLU A 170 7.07 -11.18 -1.18
CA GLU A 170 6.01 -10.20 -0.96
C GLU A 170 6.16 -9.54 0.42
N PRO A 171 5.90 -8.22 0.53
CA PRO A 171 5.86 -7.54 1.80
C PRO A 171 4.69 -8.08 2.63
N TYR A 172 4.95 -8.43 3.88
CA TYR A 172 3.87 -8.71 4.81
C TYR A 172 3.27 -7.39 5.31
N PHE A 173 1.95 -7.25 5.16
CA PHE A 173 1.20 -6.14 5.76
C PHE A 173 0.47 -6.65 7.01
N GLU A 174 0.85 -6.17 8.20
CA GLU A 174 0.21 -6.52 9.48
C GLU A 174 -1.23 -5.99 9.63
N SER A 175 -1.77 -5.22 8.68
CA SER A 175 -3.10 -4.59 8.74
C SER A 175 -3.57 -4.24 7.32
N ASN A 176 -4.82 -4.42 6.88
CA ASN A 176 -5.96 -5.20 7.34
C ASN A 176 -6.78 -5.41 6.05
N PRO A 177 -6.92 -6.61 5.45
CA PRO A 177 -7.86 -6.82 4.33
C PRO A 177 -9.28 -6.30 4.68
N TYR A 178 -9.58 -6.18 5.96
CA TYR A 178 -10.74 -5.50 6.53
C TYR A 178 -10.89 -4.02 6.12
N LEU A 179 -9.81 -3.24 5.96
CA LEU A 179 -9.91 -1.85 5.49
C LEU A 179 -10.52 -1.80 4.09
N PHE A 180 -10.01 -2.63 3.17
CA PHE A 180 -10.52 -2.72 1.80
C PHE A 180 -11.88 -3.40 1.73
N ALA A 181 -12.09 -4.45 2.54
CA ALA A 181 -13.38 -5.15 2.61
C ALA A 181 -14.50 -4.25 3.14
N GLU A 182 -14.23 -3.40 4.14
CA GLU A 182 -15.22 -2.46 4.67
C GLU A 182 -15.63 -1.43 3.61
N VAL A 183 -14.71 -1.00 2.74
CA VAL A 183 -15.03 -0.09 1.62
C VAL A 183 -15.52 -0.81 0.36
N GLY A 184 -15.66 -2.13 0.40
CA GLY A 184 -16.15 -2.94 -0.73
C GLY A 184 -15.16 -3.07 -1.90
N LEU A 185 -13.86 -2.95 -1.64
CA LEU A 185 -12.79 -3.16 -2.62
C LEU A 185 -12.21 -4.58 -2.45
N ASN A 186 -12.23 -5.37 -3.52
CA ASN A 186 -11.67 -6.72 -3.61
C ASN A 186 -10.56 -6.79 -4.66
#